data_AF-A0A264W7H0-F1
#
_entry.id   AF-A0A264W7H0-F1
#
_cell.length_a   1.000
_cell.length_b   1.000
_cell.length_c   1.000
_cell.angle_alpha   90.00
_cell.angle_beta   90.00
_cell.angle_gamma   90.00
#
_symmetry.space_group_name_H-M   'P 1'
#
loop_
_entity.id
_entity.type
_entity.pdbx_description
1 polymer ?
#
loop_
_entity_poly.entity_id
_entity_poly.type
_entity_poly.pdbx_seq_one_letter_code
_entity_poly.pdbx_strand_id
1 'polypeptide(L)'
;SIARIAQKARACGIHLLVATQRPSVDVITGLIKANIPTRIAFSVSSQVDSRTIIDIAGAEKLLGKGDMLFLENGSGKPVRLQGNFVSDREI
;
A
#
# COMPACT_ATOMS: atom_id res chain seq x y z
N SER A 1 -7.94 -11.55 -14.23
CA SER A 1 -7.92 -11.08 -12.82
C SER A 1 -6.75 -10.13 -12.63
N ILE A 2 -6.83 -9.22 -11.65
CA ILE A 2 -5.72 -8.32 -11.26
C ILE A 2 -4.43 -9.11 -11.01
N ALA A 3 -4.55 -10.26 -10.32
CA ALA A 3 -3.43 -11.17 -10.07
C ALA A 3 -2.69 -11.59 -11.35
N ARG A 4 -3.39 -11.91 -12.44
CA ARG A 4 -2.77 -12.30 -13.72
C ARG A 4 -1.95 -11.18 -14.33
N ILE A 5 -2.43 -9.93 -14.23
CA ILE A 5 -1.68 -8.76 -14.72
C ILE A 5 -0.45 -8.59 -13.85
N ALA A 6 -0.62 -8.49 -12.52
CA ALA A 6 0.48 -8.29 -11.58
C ALA A 6 1.60 -9.35 -11.72
N GLN A 7 1.27 -10.60 -12.06
CA GLN A 7 2.24 -11.68 -12.29
C GLN A 7 3.10 -11.55 -13.55
N LYS A 8 2.53 -11.07 -14.66
CA LYS A 8 3.16 -11.15 -15.99
C LYS A 8 3.60 -9.80 -16.55
N ALA A 9 3.06 -8.72 -16.01
CA ALA A 9 3.15 -7.38 -16.58
C ALA A 9 4.54 -6.72 -16.50
N ARG A 10 5.39 -7.13 -15.54
CA ARG A 10 6.69 -6.48 -15.29
C ARG A 10 7.59 -6.45 -16.53
N ALA A 11 7.74 -7.59 -17.21
CA ALA A 11 8.66 -7.70 -18.33
C ALA A 11 8.18 -6.94 -19.59
N CYS A 12 6.87 -6.67 -19.70
CA CYS A 12 6.29 -5.93 -20.81
C CYS A 12 6.02 -4.44 -20.49
N GLY A 13 6.54 -3.94 -19.36
CA GLY A 13 6.43 -2.52 -19.00
C GLY A 13 5.03 -2.07 -18.57
N ILE A 14 4.16 -3.00 -18.16
CA ILE A 14 2.85 -2.66 -17.62
C ILE A 14 2.95 -2.63 -16.08
N HIS A 15 2.51 -1.53 -15.47
CA HIS A 15 2.57 -1.31 -14.03
C HIS A 15 1.18 -1.03 -13.45
N LEU A 16 0.94 -1.52 -12.24
CA LEU A 16 -0.33 -1.35 -11.54
C LEU A 16 -0.14 -0.49 -10.30
N LEU A 17 -1.02 0.50 -10.13
CA LEU A 17 -1.23 1.23 -8.89
C LEU A 17 -2.65 0.88 -8.41
N VAL A 18 -2.75 0.36 -7.19
CA VAL A 18 -4.03 -0.05 -6.59
C VAL A 18 -4.18 0.67 -5.27
N ALA A 19 -5.29 1.40 -5.11
CA ALA A 19 -5.61 2.15 -3.89
C ALA A 19 -6.99 1.73 -3.36
N THR A 20 -7.13 1.71 -2.03
CA THR A 20 -8.40 1.43 -1.34
C THR A 20 -8.44 2.17 -0.01
N GLN A 21 -9.65 2.58 0.40
CA GLN A 21 -9.93 3.07 1.75
C GLN A 21 -10.55 1.99 2.66
N ARG A 22 -10.77 0.78 2.12
CA ARG A 22 -11.29 -0.38 2.86
C ARG A 22 -10.20 -1.46 2.92
N PRO A 23 -9.26 -1.36 3.87
CA PRO A 23 -8.18 -2.33 4.02
C PRO A 23 -8.65 -3.59 4.76
N SER A 24 -9.59 -4.34 4.16
CA SER A 24 -10.02 -5.64 4.68
C SER A 24 -9.33 -6.79 3.96
N VAL A 25 -9.30 -7.97 4.58
CA VAL A 25 -8.72 -9.20 4.01
C VAL A 25 -9.44 -9.64 2.74
N ASP A 26 -10.71 -9.26 2.57
CA ASP A 26 -11.51 -9.57 1.38
C ASP A 26 -11.15 -8.69 0.19
N VAL A 27 -10.64 -7.48 0.46
CA VAL A 27 -10.19 -6.53 -0.57
C VAL A 27 -8.70 -6.74 -0.85
N ILE A 28 -7.88 -6.74 0.19
CA ILE A 28 -6.42 -6.96 0.12
C ILE A 28 -6.14 -8.45 0.38
N THR A 29 -6.63 -9.28 -0.53
CA THR A 29 -6.51 -10.74 -0.43
C THR A 29 -5.05 -11.20 -0.48
N GLY A 30 -4.79 -12.43 -0.05
CA GLY A 30 -3.46 -13.05 -0.18
C GLY A 30 -2.94 -13.06 -1.62
N LEU A 31 -3.81 -13.21 -2.62
CA LEU A 31 -3.44 -13.15 -4.04
C LEU A 31 -3.00 -11.75 -4.48
N ILE A 32 -3.61 -10.69 -3.93
CA ILE A 32 -3.16 -9.32 -4.17
C ILE A 32 -1.78 -9.13 -3.53
N LYS A 33 -1.63 -9.50 -2.25
CA LYS A 33 -0.38 -9.35 -1.51
C LYS A 33 0.79 -10.10 -2.15
N ALA A 34 0.55 -11.31 -2.64
CA ALA A 34 1.56 -12.15 -3.27
C ALA A 34 2.12 -11.57 -4.58
N ASN A 35 1.36 -10.70 -5.27
CA ASN A 35 1.76 -10.16 -6.57
C ASN A 35 2.02 -8.65 -6.56
N ILE A 36 1.73 -7.95 -5.45
CA ILE A 36 2.02 -6.53 -5.24
C ILE A 36 2.82 -6.41 -3.93
N PRO A 37 4.16 -6.64 -3.98
CA PRO A 37 5.00 -6.68 -2.79
C PRO A 37 5.35 -5.29 -2.26
N THR A 38 5.43 -4.27 -3.15
CA THR A 38 5.64 -2.87 -2.75
C THR A 38 4.33 -2.25 -2.31
N ARG A 39 4.28 -1.69 -1.11
CA ARG A 39 3.02 -1.19 -0.52
C ARG A 39 3.23 0.10 0.26
N ILE A 40 2.19 0.93 0.28
CA ILE A 40 2.12 2.15 1.08
C ILE A 40 0.88 2.06 1.96
N ALA A 41 1.04 2.34 3.26
CA ALA A 41 -0.06 2.53 4.18
C ALA A 41 -0.06 3.98 4.67
N PHE A 42 -1.16 4.71 4.44
CA PHE A 42 -1.45 5.95 5.15
C PHE A 42 -2.05 5.63 6.53
N SER A 43 -2.38 6.67 7.31
CA SER A 43 -3.06 6.51 8.60
C SER A 43 -4.32 5.65 8.46
N VAL A 44 -4.45 4.65 9.34
CA VAL A 44 -5.57 3.71 9.40
C VAL A 44 -6.13 3.63 10.82
N SER A 45 -7.33 3.10 10.96
CA SER A 45 -8.05 3.09 12.25
C SER A 45 -7.52 2.05 13.24
N SER A 46 -6.84 1.00 12.77
CA SER A 46 -6.44 -0.11 13.65
C SER A 46 -5.13 -0.80 13.23
N GLN A 47 -4.51 -1.48 14.19
CA GLN A 47 -3.36 -2.34 13.89
C GLN A 47 -3.72 -3.51 12.94
N VAL A 48 -4.98 -3.93 12.91
CA VAL A 48 -5.46 -5.00 12.02
C VAL A 48 -5.45 -4.51 10.57
N ASP A 49 -5.91 -3.27 10.34
CA ASP A 49 -5.86 -2.63 9.02
C ASP A 49 -4.40 -2.42 8.58
N SER A 50 -3.54 -1.98 9.49
CA SER A 50 -2.09 -1.85 9.22
C SER A 50 -1.49 -3.18 8.74
N ARG A 51 -1.75 -4.28 9.48
CA ARG A 51 -1.27 -5.62 9.09
C ARG A 51 -1.90 -6.11 7.79
N THR A 52 -3.12 -5.70 7.49
CA THR A 52 -3.78 -6.08 6.24
C THR A 52 -3.09 -5.44 5.02
N ILE A 53 -2.58 -4.22 5.16
CA ILE A 53 -1.85 -3.52 4.08
C ILE A 53 -0.38 -3.94 4.04
N ILE A 54 0.37 -3.79 5.13
CA ILE A 54 1.84 -3.90 5.16
C ILE A 54 2.37 -5.06 6.02
N ASP A 55 1.51 -6.01 6.40
CA ASP A 55 1.83 -7.21 7.20
C ASP A 55 2.42 -6.94 8.61
N ILE A 56 2.56 -5.66 8.99
CA ILE A 56 3.01 -5.23 10.32
C ILE A 56 2.09 -4.14 10.91
N ALA A 57 2.19 -3.91 12.21
CA ALA A 57 1.55 -2.76 12.87
C ALA A 57 2.41 -1.49 12.71
N GLY A 58 1.79 -0.32 12.84
CA GLY A 58 2.45 0.98 12.85
C GLY A 58 1.67 2.05 12.08
N ALA A 59 0.90 1.68 11.07
CA ALA A 59 0.16 2.65 10.27
C ALA A 59 -0.97 3.32 11.07
N GLU A 60 -1.49 2.65 12.10
CA GLU A 60 -2.48 3.21 13.02
C GLU A 60 -1.96 4.35 13.91
N LYS A 61 -0.64 4.56 13.91
CA LYS A 61 0.03 5.62 14.68
C LYS A 61 0.43 6.81 13.81
N LEU A 62 0.11 6.78 12.52
CA LEU A 62 0.42 7.87 11.60
C LEU A 62 -0.50 9.06 11.83
N LEU A 63 0.03 10.25 11.61
CA LEU A 63 -0.61 11.53 11.92
C LEU A 63 -1.66 11.98 10.88
N GLY A 64 -1.82 11.21 9.79
CA GLY A 64 -2.64 11.60 8.64
C GLY A 64 -1.95 12.65 7.78
N LYS A 65 -2.72 13.36 6.94
CA LYS A 65 -2.22 14.50 6.11
C LYS A 65 -0.92 14.19 5.34
N GLY A 66 -0.86 13.02 4.71
CA GLY A 66 0.28 12.58 3.90
C GLY A 66 1.33 11.75 4.64
N ASP A 67 1.28 11.63 5.96
CA ASP A 67 2.15 10.73 6.72
C ASP A 67 1.87 9.27 6.37
N MET A 68 2.92 8.52 6.01
CA MET A 68 2.80 7.17 5.45
C MET A 68 3.94 6.24 5.85
N LEU A 69 3.67 4.94 5.78
CA LEU A 69 4.67 3.87 5.82
C LEU A 69 4.83 3.27 4.43
N PHE A 70 6.06 3.28 3.92
CA PHE A 70 6.44 2.66 2.65
C PHE A 70 7.18 1.35 2.91
N LEU A 71 6.59 0.25 2.46
CA LEU A 71 7.20 -1.07 2.45
C LEU A 71 7.72 -1.38 1.04
N GLU A 72 9.03 -1.34 0.88
CA GLU A 72 9.71 -1.72 -0.35
C GLU A 72 9.69 -3.24 -0.56
N ASN A 73 9.63 -3.68 -1.81
CA ASN A 73 9.78 -5.09 -2.17
C ASN A 73 11.13 -5.66 -1.67
N GLY A 74 11.07 -6.72 -0.88
CA GLY A 74 12.26 -7.38 -0.32
C GLY A 74 12.75 -6.77 0.99
N SER A 75 12.19 -5.64 1.44
CA SER A 75 12.48 -5.09 2.76
C SER A 75 11.68 -5.81 3.86
N GLY A 76 12.32 -6.05 5.01
CA GLY A 76 11.65 -6.56 6.21
C GLY A 76 11.01 -5.48 7.08
N LYS A 77 11.25 -4.20 6.81
CA LYS A 77 10.73 -3.08 7.61
C LYS A 77 10.32 -1.91 6.70
N PRO A 78 9.18 -1.26 6.96
CA PRO A 78 8.81 -0.07 6.22
C PRO A 78 9.59 1.15 6.69
N VAL A 79 9.72 2.12 5.80
CA VAL A 79 10.27 3.44 6.06
C VAL A 79 9.12 4.42 6.22
N ARG A 80 9.16 5.27 7.26
CA ARG A 80 8.19 6.34 7.43
C ARG A 80 8.54 7.52 6.53
N LEU A 81 7.57 8.00 5.77
CA LEU A 81 7.72 9.08 4.81
C LEU A 81 6.61 10.12 4.99
N GLN A 82 6.89 11.35 4.58
CA GLN A 82 5.89 12.42 4.48
C GLN A 82 5.55 12.64 3.01
N GLY A 83 4.28 12.48 2.66
CA GLY A 83 3.77 12.75 1.32
C GLY A 83 3.73 14.24 1.01
N ASN A 84 3.99 14.56 -0.26
CA ASN A 84 3.82 15.91 -0.77
C ASN A 84 2.34 16.26 -0.82
N PHE A 85 2.01 17.48 -0.39
CA PHE A 85 0.67 18.03 -0.58
C PHE A 85 0.58 18.67 -1.97
N VAL A 86 -0.45 18.32 -2.72
CA VAL A 86 -0.82 18.93 -4.01
C VAL A 86 -2.31 19.25 -3.91
N SER A 87 -2.67 20.51 -4.10
CA SER A 87 -4.06 20.95 -4.08
C SER A 87 -4.75 20.64 -5.40
N ASP A 88 -6.09 20.55 -5.37
CA ASP A 88 -6.89 20.32 -6.59
C ASP A 88 -6.70 21.40 -7.68
N ARG A 89 -6.18 22.58 -7.33
CA ARG A 89 -5.87 23.66 -8.29
C ARG A 89 -4.53 23.48 -8.98
N GLU A 90 -3.63 22.70 -8.40
CA GLU A 90 -2.30 22.40 -8.95
C GLU A 90 -2.32 21.17 -9.86
N ILE A 91 -3.42 20.40 -9.85
CA ILE A 91 -3.69 19.25 -10.74
C ILE A 91 -4.24 19.76 -12.07
#